data_AF-A0A6M3LLV2-F1
#
_entry.id   AF-A0A6M3LLV2-F1
#
_cell.length_a   1.000
_cell.length_b   1.000
_cell.length_c   1.000
_cell.angle_alpha   90.00
_cell.angle_beta   90.00
_cell.angle_gamma   90.00
#
_symmetry.space_group_name_H-M   'P 1'
#
loop_
_entity.id
_entity.type
_entity.pdbx_description
1 polymer ?
#
loop_
_entity_poly.entity_id
_entity_poly.type
_entity_poly.pdbx_seq_one_letter_code
_entity_poly.pdbx_strand_id
1 'polypeptide(L)'
;ASRSADKGDEEMSDKPQGRLGKWWAGRKAKRAEKREAKRIKREQQLAAEKALEAAERGKETERIMRKRRSIGQLIREAMRKKRKSSKRKTGCNDGRHRFPLRQAIKRCGNTGVSPLKPVGHRVGRTRLKRYGLSGKDIKRAQRLVVEGKTVAEAVRESLLPF
;
A
#
# COMPACT_ATOMS: atom_id res chain seq x y z
N ALA A 1 16.58 53.84 -44.70
CA ALA A 1 15.63 54.84 -44.20
C ALA A 1 15.73 54.90 -42.68
N SER A 2 16.66 55.73 -42.21
CA SER A 2 17.04 55.89 -40.81
C SER A 2 15.96 56.63 -40.04
N ARG A 3 15.51 56.09 -38.90
CA ARG A 3 14.50 56.71 -38.03
C ARG A 3 15.11 56.97 -36.66
N SER A 4 15.87 58.05 -36.59
CA SER A 4 16.28 58.70 -35.35
C SER A 4 15.08 59.44 -34.75
N ALA A 5 14.85 59.22 -33.46
CA ALA A 5 14.09 60.13 -32.62
C ALA A 5 14.59 60.01 -31.18
N ASP A 6 15.89 60.29 -31.00
CA ASP A 6 16.38 60.87 -29.75
C ASP A 6 15.69 62.22 -29.61
N LYS A 7 14.62 62.26 -28.80
CA LYS A 7 14.12 63.52 -28.24
C LYS A 7 14.76 63.67 -26.87
N GLY A 8 15.68 64.62 -26.81
CA GLY A 8 16.52 64.92 -25.68
C GLY A 8 15.75 65.23 -24.41
N ASP A 9 16.47 65.07 -23.30
CA ASP A 9 16.14 65.62 -22.01
C ASP A 9 15.90 67.12 -22.16
N GLU A 10 14.61 67.50 -22.22
CA GLU A 10 14.21 68.88 -21.96
C GLU A 10 14.42 69.13 -20.47
N GLU A 11 15.59 69.68 -20.17
CA GLU A 11 15.89 70.41 -18.95
C GLU A 11 14.70 71.37 -18.69
N MET A 12 13.85 71.02 -17.71
CA MET A 12 12.68 71.81 -17.36
C MET A 12 13.17 73.10 -16.69
N SER A 13 13.28 74.16 -17.48
CA SER A 13 13.51 75.52 -17.01
C SER A 13 12.59 75.84 -15.82
N ASP A 14 13.18 76.24 -14.69
CA ASP A 14 12.53 76.70 -13.44
C ASP A 14 11.76 78.03 -13.60
N LYS A 15 11.17 78.28 -14.78
CA LYS A 15 10.23 79.40 -14.95
C LYS A 15 8.99 79.09 -14.11
N PRO A 16 8.54 80.00 -13.22
CA PRO A 16 7.34 79.76 -12.45
C PRO A 16 6.16 79.55 -13.39
N GLN A 17 5.61 78.33 -13.41
CA GLN A 17 4.37 78.04 -14.13
C GLN A 17 3.28 79.00 -13.64
N GLY A 18 2.76 79.82 -14.55
CA GLY A 18 1.64 80.72 -14.27
C GLY A 18 0.43 79.97 -13.67
N ARG A 19 -0.50 80.71 -13.08
CA ARG A 19 -1.67 80.17 -12.36
C ARG A 19 -2.45 79.10 -13.15
N LEU A 20 -2.50 79.22 -14.47
CA LEU A 20 -3.12 78.23 -15.37
C LEU A 20 -2.28 76.94 -15.50
N GLY A 21 -0.96 77.02 -15.56
CA GLY A 21 -0.06 75.86 -15.62
C GLY A 21 -0.19 74.95 -14.40
N LYS A 22 -0.26 75.54 -13.20
CA LYS A 22 -0.47 74.81 -11.94
C LYS A 22 -1.82 74.06 -11.91
N TRP A 23 -2.88 74.66 -12.49
CA TRP A 23 -4.20 74.02 -12.54
C TRP A 23 -4.23 72.80 -13.47
N TRP A 24 -3.61 72.89 -14.65
CA TRP A 24 -3.49 71.76 -15.56
C TRP A 24 -2.58 70.65 -15.01
N ALA A 25 -1.51 71.01 -14.30
CA ALA A 25 -0.64 70.05 -13.61
C ALA A 25 -1.41 69.23 -12.55
N GLY A 26 -2.22 69.88 -11.72
CA GLY A 26 -3.05 69.20 -10.71
C GLY A 26 -4.10 68.23 -11.31
N ARG A 27 -4.69 68.57 -12.46
CA ARG A 27 -5.59 67.65 -13.20
C ARG A 27 -4.84 66.44 -13.77
N LYS A 28 -3.62 66.63 -14.29
CA LYS A 28 -2.77 65.54 -14.78
C LYS A 28 -2.37 64.59 -13.66
N ALA A 29 -1.96 65.12 -12.50
CA ALA A 29 -1.62 64.33 -11.31
C ALA A 29 -2.79 63.46 -10.83
N LYS A 30 -3.99 64.05 -10.64
CA LYS A 30 -5.19 63.28 -10.26
C LYS A 30 -5.58 62.21 -11.28
N ARG A 31 -5.29 62.42 -12.57
CA ARG A 31 -5.55 61.43 -13.62
C ARG A 31 -4.53 60.29 -13.59
N ALA A 32 -3.29 60.56 -13.22
CA ALA A 32 -2.25 59.56 -13.04
C ALA A 32 -2.57 58.67 -11.82
N GLU A 33 -2.88 59.26 -10.67
CA GLU A 33 -3.29 58.55 -9.45
C GLU A 33 -4.48 57.62 -9.70
N LYS A 34 -5.51 58.09 -10.43
CA LYS A 34 -6.67 57.26 -10.79
C LYS A 34 -6.32 56.09 -11.73
N ARG A 35 -5.27 56.21 -12.54
CA ARG A 35 -4.80 55.12 -13.42
C ARG A 35 -3.99 54.10 -12.63
N GLU A 36 -3.14 54.55 -11.72
CA GLU A 36 -2.38 53.68 -10.83
C GLU A 36 -3.30 52.90 -9.88
N ALA A 37 -4.28 53.56 -9.27
CA ALA A 37 -5.29 52.89 -8.44
C ALA A 37 -6.07 51.80 -9.22
N LYS A 38 -6.35 52.05 -10.51
CA LYS A 38 -6.98 51.04 -11.38
C LYS A 38 -6.05 49.89 -11.74
N ARG A 39 -4.75 50.13 -11.91
CA ARG A 39 -3.76 49.06 -12.11
C ARG A 39 -3.65 48.18 -10.87
N ILE A 40 -3.45 48.80 -9.71
CA ILE A 40 -3.35 48.10 -8.43
C ILE A 40 -4.60 47.24 -8.19
N LYS A 41 -5.80 47.78 -8.46
CA LYS A 41 -7.05 47.00 -8.34
C LYS A 41 -7.09 45.79 -9.27
N ARG A 42 -6.60 45.91 -10.51
CA ARG A 42 -6.52 44.79 -11.46
C ARG A 42 -5.47 43.77 -11.05
N GLU A 43 -4.32 44.21 -10.55
CA GLU A 43 -3.27 43.33 -10.05
C GLU A 43 -3.73 42.54 -8.81
N GLN A 44 -4.48 43.20 -7.91
CA GLN A 44 -5.12 42.53 -6.77
C GLN A 44 -6.15 41.50 -7.23
N GLN A 45 -6.94 41.79 -8.27
CA GLN A 45 -7.89 40.83 -8.86
C GLN A 45 -7.17 39.62 -9.46
N LEU A 46 -6.12 39.84 -10.25
CA LEU A 46 -5.30 38.77 -10.83
C LEU A 46 -4.63 37.90 -9.76
N ALA A 47 -4.15 38.52 -8.67
CA ALA A 47 -3.61 37.78 -7.53
C ALA A 47 -4.68 36.93 -6.83
N ALA A 48 -5.90 37.45 -6.69
CA ALA A 48 -7.03 36.73 -6.11
C ALA A 48 -7.46 35.54 -6.98
N GLU A 49 -7.57 35.71 -8.30
CA GLU A 49 -7.87 34.63 -9.24
C GLU A 49 -6.83 33.51 -9.18
N LYS A 50 -5.53 33.88 -9.16
CA LYS A 50 -4.43 32.91 -9.03
C LYS A 50 -4.47 32.17 -7.69
N ALA A 51 -4.85 32.83 -6.61
CA ALA A 51 -4.98 32.20 -5.30
C ALA A 51 -6.15 31.20 -5.26
N LEU A 52 -7.28 31.54 -5.89
CA LEU A 52 -8.43 30.64 -6.02
C LEU A 52 -8.08 29.39 -6.86
N GLU A 53 -7.41 29.57 -8.00
CA GLU A 53 -6.96 28.46 -8.85
C GLU A 53 -6.01 27.50 -8.10
N ALA A 54 -5.07 28.03 -7.31
CA ALA A 54 -4.18 27.22 -6.49
C ALA A 54 -4.93 26.43 -5.40
N ALA A 55 -5.97 27.04 -4.79
CA ALA A 55 -6.79 26.38 -3.77
C ALA A 55 -7.62 25.23 -4.37
N GLU A 56 -8.14 25.38 -5.59
CA GLU A 56 -8.86 24.30 -6.28
C GLU A 56 -7.94 23.11 -6.60
N ARG A 57 -6.73 23.37 -7.12
CA ARG A 57 -5.71 22.32 -7.31
C ARG A 57 -5.32 21.66 -5.99
N GLY A 58 -5.25 22.42 -4.89
CA GLY A 58 -5.02 21.89 -3.54
C GLY A 58 -6.11 20.92 -3.09
N LYS A 59 -7.39 21.26 -3.32
CA LYS A 59 -8.53 20.37 -3.00
C LYS A 59 -8.54 19.10 -3.86
N GLU A 60 -8.19 19.22 -5.14
CA GLU A 60 -8.12 18.08 -6.06
C GLU A 60 -7.00 17.11 -5.68
N THR A 61 -5.79 17.62 -5.40
CA THR A 61 -4.66 16.80 -4.94
C THR A 61 -4.96 16.10 -3.62
N GLU A 62 -5.62 16.78 -2.67
CA GLU A 62 -6.08 16.16 -1.44
C GLU A 62 -7.10 15.03 -1.71
N ARG A 63 -8.06 15.25 -2.62
CA ARG A 63 -9.03 14.22 -3.03
C ARG A 63 -8.33 13.01 -3.62
N ILE A 64 -7.32 13.21 -4.47
CA ILE A 64 -6.50 12.12 -5.04
C ILE A 64 -5.76 11.35 -3.94
N MET A 65 -5.13 12.04 -2.98
CA MET A 65 -4.44 11.39 -1.86
C MET A 65 -5.40 10.59 -0.96
N ARG A 66 -6.58 11.13 -0.65
CA ARG A 66 -7.62 10.42 0.12
C ARG A 66 -8.07 9.14 -0.59
N LYS A 67 -8.31 9.20 -1.92
CA LYS A 67 -8.61 8.01 -2.75
C LYS A 67 -7.46 7.00 -2.75
N ARG A 68 -6.20 7.44 -2.85
CA ARG A 68 -5.04 6.54 -2.76
C ARG A 68 -4.94 5.84 -1.40
N ARG A 69 -5.22 6.54 -0.30
CA ARG A 69 -5.23 5.95 1.05
C ARG A 69 -6.31 4.87 1.21
N SER A 70 -7.52 5.08 0.69
CA SER A 70 -8.59 4.08 0.75
C SER A 70 -8.26 2.83 -0.07
N ILE A 71 -7.71 2.99 -1.27
CA ILE A 71 -7.22 1.86 -2.10
C ILE A 71 -6.12 1.08 -1.36
N GLY A 72 -5.14 1.77 -0.77
CA GLY A 72 -4.07 1.11 -0.01
C GLY A 72 -4.56 0.38 1.25
N GLN A 73 -5.69 0.80 1.84
CA GLN A 73 -6.35 0.06 2.93
C GLN A 73 -7.02 -1.21 2.39
N LEU A 74 -7.77 -1.12 1.28
CA LEU A 74 -8.40 -2.27 0.64
C LEU A 74 -7.38 -3.34 0.22
N ILE A 75 -6.26 -2.94 -0.39
CA ILE A 75 -5.17 -3.86 -0.78
C ILE A 75 -4.57 -4.52 0.46
N ARG A 76 -4.30 -3.77 1.53
CA ARG A 76 -3.77 -4.32 2.78
C ARG A 76 -4.74 -5.32 3.42
N GLU A 77 -6.04 -5.04 3.38
CA GLU A 77 -7.06 -5.95 3.90
C GLU A 77 -7.13 -7.24 3.06
N ALA A 78 -7.13 -7.13 1.73
CA ALA A 78 -7.11 -8.27 0.82
C ALA A 78 -5.85 -9.13 1.02
N MET A 79 -4.67 -8.51 1.11
CA MET A 79 -3.40 -9.17 1.42
C MET A 79 -3.44 -9.86 2.79
N ARG A 80 -4.04 -9.23 3.80
CA ARG A 80 -4.20 -9.82 5.15
C ARG A 80 -5.15 -11.02 5.14
N LYS A 81 -6.25 -10.98 4.38
CA LYS A 81 -7.16 -12.12 4.18
C LYS A 81 -6.46 -13.27 3.47
N LYS A 82 -5.70 -13.00 2.39
CA LYS A 82 -4.89 -14.00 1.66
C LYS A 82 -3.81 -14.63 2.55
N ARG A 83 -3.10 -13.83 3.35
CA ARG A 83 -2.11 -14.36 4.31
C ARG A 83 -2.76 -15.21 5.41
N LYS A 84 -3.95 -14.85 5.89
CA LYS A 84 -4.70 -15.65 6.87
C LYS A 84 -5.20 -16.97 6.27
N SER A 85 -5.66 -17.00 5.02
CA SER A 85 -6.07 -18.25 4.37
C SER A 85 -4.88 -19.17 4.08
N SER A 86 -3.76 -18.60 3.63
CA SER A 86 -2.50 -19.34 3.40
C SER A 86 -1.92 -19.91 4.71
N LYS A 87 -1.86 -19.13 5.81
CA LYS A 87 -1.43 -19.64 7.13
C LYS A 87 -2.36 -20.73 7.70
N ARG A 88 -3.66 -20.70 7.38
CA ARG A 88 -4.59 -21.77 7.75
C ARG A 88 -4.36 -23.04 6.93
N LYS A 89 -3.95 -22.92 5.66
CA LYS A 89 -3.67 -24.06 4.76
C LYS A 89 -2.30 -24.70 5.02
N THR A 90 -1.26 -23.93 5.39
CA THR A 90 0.09 -24.47 5.66
C THR A 90 0.16 -25.30 6.95
N GLY A 91 -0.64 -24.97 7.97
CA GLY A 91 -0.66 -25.74 9.21
C GLY A 91 -1.13 -27.20 9.04
N CYS A 92 -1.96 -27.49 8.04
CA CYS A 92 -2.50 -28.84 7.76
C CYS A 92 -1.64 -29.63 6.75
N ASN A 93 -0.92 -28.95 5.86
CA ASN A 93 -0.09 -29.61 4.84
C ASN A 93 1.24 -30.13 5.38
N ASP A 94 1.82 -29.47 6.39
CA ASP A 94 3.16 -29.83 6.90
C ASP A 94 3.13 -30.87 8.03
N GLY A 95 1.94 -31.33 8.47
CA GLY A 95 1.76 -32.26 9.59
C GLY A 95 2.18 -31.72 10.97
N ARG A 96 2.63 -30.45 11.05
CA ARG A 96 3.14 -29.82 12.29
C ARG A 96 2.03 -29.06 13.00
N HIS A 97 1.17 -29.80 13.71
CA HIS A 97 0.16 -29.20 14.59
C HIS A 97 0.71 -28.99 16.01
N ARG A 98 0.60 -27.77 16.53
CA ARG A 98 0.89 -27.45 17.95
C ARG A 98 -0.29 -27.72 18.89
N PHE A 99 -1.36 -28.36 18.40
CA PHE A 99 -2.60 -28.63 19.13
C PHE A 99 -2.95 -30.13 19.09
N PRO A 100 -3.74 -30.66 20.06
CA PRO A 100 -4.12 -32.07 20.11
C PRO A 100 -4.79 -32.57 18.82
N LEU A 101 -4.57 -33.85 18.48
CA LEU A 101 -5.04 -34.49 17.24
C LEU A 101 -6.54 -34.27 16.95
N ARG A 102 -7.39 -34.32 17.98
CA ARG A 102 -8.84 -34.09 17.83
C ARG A 102 -9.16 -32.67 17.36
N GLN A 103 -8.40 -31.68 17.83
CA GLN A 103 -8.54 -30.29 17.38
C GLN A 103 -7.93 -30.09 15.99
N ALA A 104 -6.89 -30.87 15.65
CA ALA A 104 -6.31 -30.87 14.32
C ALA A 104 -7.27 -31.40 13.27
N ILE A 105 -7.89 -32.55 13.52
CA ILE A 105 -8.89 -33.14 12.64
C ILE A 105 -10.06 -32.17 12.44
N LYS A 106 -10.57 -31.56 13.51
CA LYS A 106 -11.65 -30.57 13.41
C LYS A 106 -11.27 -29.33 12.59
N ARG A 107 -10.02 -28.85 12.71
CA ARG A 107 -9.54 -27.64 12.01
C ARG A 107 -9.12 -27.92 10.55
N CYS A 108 -8.59 -29.10 10.27
CA CYS A 108 -8.05 -29.48 8.96
C CYS A 108 -9.03 -30.29 8.10
N GLY A 109 -10.07 -30.90 8.70
CA GLY A 109 -11.08 -31.70 8.00
C GLY A 109 -11.77 -30.97 6.84
N ASN A 110 -11.91 -29.63 6.92
CA ASN A 110 -12.52 -28.83 5.85
C ASN A 110 -11.58 -28.51 4.68
N THR A 111 -10.29 -28.88 4.75
CA THR A 111 -9.31 -28.58 3.68
C THR A 111 -9.13 -29.72 2.69
N GLY A 112 -9.82 -30.86 2.85
CA GLY A 112 -9.63 -32.06 2.03
C GLY A 112 -8.28 -32.76 2.24
N VAL A 113 -7.43 -32.21 3.12
CA VAL A 113 -6.16 -32.79 3.53
C VAL A 113 -6.46 -33.70 4.72
N SER A 114 -6.50 -35.00 4.44
CA SER A 114 -6.75 -36.00 5.48
C SER A 114 -5.62 -35.93 6.51
N PRO A 115 -5.89 -35.64 7.80
CA PRO A 115 -4.90 -35.73 8.89
C PRO A 115 -4.34 -37.16 9.04
N LEU A 116 -4.97 -38.11 8.34
CA LEU A 116 -4.69 -39.53 8.31
C LEU A 116 -3.81 -39.95 7.12
N LYS A 117 -3.43 -39.05 6.19
CA LYS A 117 -2.35 -39.36 5.25
C LYS A 117 -1.03 -39.31 6.04
N PRO A 118 -0.32 -40.44 6.20
CA PRO A 118 0.90 -40.50 7.00
C PRO A 118 2.06 -39.91 6.20
N VAL A 119 2.01 -38.62 5.86
CA VAL A 119 3.21 -37.94 5.37
C VAL A 119 4.06 -37.63 6.61
N GLY A 120 4.92 -38.57 6.98
CA GLY A 120 6.09 -38.29 7.81
C GLY A 120 5.92 -38.35 9.33
N HIS A 121 4.83 -38.91 9.88
CA HIS A 121 4.92 -39.41 11.26
C HIS A 121 5.88 -40.60 11.24
N ARG A 122 7.17 -40.35 11.54
CA ARG A 122 8.07 -41.42 11.96
C ARG A 122 7.33 -42.14 13.09
N VAL A 123 6.79 -43.32 12.82
CA VAL A 123 6.29 -44.18 13.89
C VAL A 123 7.54 -44.51 14.68
N GLY A 124 7.74 -43.77 15.77
CA GLY A 124 8.94 -43.88 16.59
C GLY A 124 9.12 -45.34 16.92
N ARG A 125 10.37 -45.81 16.87
CA ARG A 125 10.74 -47.19 17.19
C ARG A 125 10.06 -47.65 18.49
N THR A 126 9.89 -46.71 19.43
CA THR A 126 9.15 -46.80 20.70
C THR A 126 7.67 -47.17 20.58
N ARG A 127 6.92 -46.69 19.58
CA ARG A 127 5.52 -47.07 19.38
C ARG A 127 5.37 -48.49 18.83
N LEU A 128 6.26 -48.91 17.93
CA LEU A 128 6.27 -50.28 17.41
C LEU A 128 6.73 -51.30 18.44
N LYS A 129 7.67 -50.93 19.33
CA LYS A 129 8.07 -51.76 20.49
C LYS A 129 6.91 -52.12 21.42
N ARG A 130 5.90 -51.25 21.56
CA ARG A 130 4.72 -51.53 22.40
C ARG A 130 3.85 -52.68 21.86
N TYR A 131 3.99 -53.00 20.57
CA TYR A 131 3.32 -54.14 19.95
C TYR A 131 4.16 -55.43 20.02
N GLY A 132 5.17 -55.49 20.89
CA GLY A 132 5.99 -56.69 21.09
C GLY A 132 6.92 -57.05 19.93
N LEU A 133 7.07 -56.16 18.93
CA LEU A 133 7.88 -56.41 17.75
C LEU A 133 9.38 -56.53 18.07
N SER A 134 10.05 -57.50 17.45
CA SER A 134 11.50 -57.62 17.54
C SER A 134 12.21 -56.43 16.88
N GLY A 135 13.50 -56.24 17.18
CA GLY A 135 14.29 -55.18 16.57
C GLY A 135 14.33 -55.23 15.03
N LYS A 136 14.13 -56.41 14.42
CA LYS A 136 14.08 -56.63 12.97
C LYS A 136 12.69 -56.30 12.41
N ASP A 137 11.62 -56.76 13.06
CA ASP A 137 10.24 -56.55 12.61
C ASP A 137 9.85 -55.07 12.71
N ILE A 138 10.37 -54.36 13.70
CA ILE A 138 10.21 -52.91 13.80
C ILE A 138 10.75 -52.18 12.57
N LYS A 139 11.92 -52.59 12.05
CA LYS A 139 12.50 -51.97 10.85
C LYS A 139 11.66 -52.28 9.61
N ARG A 140 11.09 -53.49 9.52
CA ARG A 140 10.21 -53.92 8.42
C ARG A 140 8.87 -53.18 8.45
N ALA A 141 8.21 -53.12 9.61
CA ALA A 141 7.00 -52.34 9.82
C ALA A 141 7.22 -50.84 9.55
N GLN A 142 8.37 -50.28 9.94
CA GLN A 142 8.70 -48.88 9.60
C GLN A 142 8.78 -48.64 8.09
N ARG A 143 9.34 -49.57 7.30
CA ARG A 143 9.36 -49.46 5.84
C ARG A 143 7.94 -49.51 5.25
N LEU A 144 7.11 -50.46 5.70
CA LEU A 144 5.73 -50.59 5.24
C LEU A 144 4.86 -49.35 5.55
N VAL A 145 5.08 -48.72 6.72
CA VAL A 145 4.41 -47.45 7.04
C VAL A 145 4.91 -46.30 6.16
N VAL A 146 6.20 -46.28 5.81
CA VAL A 146 6.77 -45.29 4.87
C VAL A 146 6.22 -45.51 3.45
N GLU A 147 5.98 -46.76 3.06
CA GLU A 147 5.30 -47.15 1.82
C GLU A 147 3.80 -46.82 1.82
N GLY A 148 3.27 -46.27 2.93
CA GLY A 148 1.91 -45.74 3.02
C GLY A 148 0.89 -46.71 3.61
N LYS A 149 1.31 -47.90 4.07
CA LYS A 149 0.43 -48.84 4.77
C LYS A 149 0.05 -48.32 6.15
N THR A 150 -1.14 -48.68 6.62
CA THR A 150 -1.54 -48.33 7.99
C THR A 150 -0.64 -49.06 9.01
N VAL A 151 -0.56 -48.53 10.23
CA VAL A 151 0.28 -49.15 11.28
C VAL A 151 -0.18 -50.59 11.60
N ALA A 152 -1.50 -50.85 11.57
CA ALA A 152 -2.05 -52.18 11.83
C ALA A 152 -1.69 -53.19 10.73
N GLU A 153 -1.78 -52.78 9.47
CA GLU A 153 -1.36 -53.60 8.32
C GLU A 153 0.14 -53.84 8.32
N ALA A 154 0.93 -52.80 8.56
CA ALA A 154 2.38 -52.90 8.64
C ALA A 154 2.85 -53.83 9.77
N VAL A 155 2.19 -53.78 10.94
CA VAL A 155 2.48 -54.70 12.06
C VAL A 155 2.11 -56.13 11.68
N ARG A 156 0.89 -56.34 11.16
CA ARG A 156 0.39 -57.64 10.71
C ARG A 156 1.31 -58.29 9.67
N GLU A 157 1.70 -57.53 8.65
CA GLU A 157 2.60 -58.00 7.59
C GLU A 157 4.05 -58.15 8.05
N SER A 158 4.53 -57.33 8.98
CA SER A 158 5.90 -57.46 9.51
C SER A 158 6.09 -58.73 10.33
N LEU A 159 5.03 -59.17 11.03
CA LEU A 159 5.01 -60.37 11.86
C LEU A 159 4.84 -61.66 11.06
N LEU A 160 4.44 -61.58 9.80
CA LEU A 160 4.29 -62.75 8.92
C LEU A 160 5.63 -63.05 8.23
N PRO A 161 6.43 -63.93 8.86
CA PRO A 161 6.84 -65.15 8.17
C PRO A 161 6.81 -66.41 9.07
N PHE A 162 5.86 -66.50 10.01
CA PHE A 162 5.55 -67.69 10.80
C PHE A 162 4.03 -67.82 11.00
#